data_AF-A0A510G9J7-F1
#
_entry.id   AF-A0A510G9J7-F1
#
_cell.length_a   1.000
_cell.length_b   1.000
_cell.length_c   1.000
_cell.angle_alpha   90.00
_cell.angle_beta   90.00
_cell.angle_gamma   90.00
#
_symmetry.space_group_name_H-M   'P 1'
#
loop_
_entity.id
_entity.type
_entity.pdbx_description
1 polymer ?
#
loop_
_entity_poly.entity_id
_entity_poly.type
_entity_poly.pdbx_seq_one_letter_code
_entity_poly.pdbx_strand_id
1 'polypeptide(L)' 'MGIVDYNDGIVTLPIPLGQDAILTADFTFDVAVRFSIDSFEYSYCNDGSIELSDIELVEVVI' A
#
# COMPACT_ATOMS: atom_id res chain seq x y z
N MET A 1 14.02 3.32 9.40
CA MET A 1 13.33 3.86 8.21
C MET A 1 13.07 2.69 7.29
N GLY A 2 11.88 2.60 6.70
CA GLY A 2 11.55 1.53 5.74
C GLY A 2 12.39 1.63 4.47
N ILE A 3 12.46 0.53 3.73
CA ILE A 3 13.08 0.47 2.39
C ILE A 3 11.95 0.57 1.37
N VAL A 4 12.12 1.39 0.32
CA VAL A 4 11.16 1.54 -0.77
C VAL A 4 11.78 1.00 -2.05
N ASP A 5 11.14 0.02 -2.67
CA ASP A 5 11.38 -0.35 -4.06
C ASP A 5 10.49 0.51 -4.96
N TYR A 6 11.11 1.40 -5.74
CA TYR A 6 10.39 2.30 -6.63
C TYR A 6 9.94 1.66 -7.95
N ASN A 7 10.50 0.50 -8.33
CA ASN A 7 10.10 -0.20 -9.55
C ASN A 7 8.82 -1.00 -9.31
N ASP A 8 8.75 -1.66 -8.16
CA ASP A 8 7.64 -2.53 -7.79
C ASP A 8 6.63 -1.86 -6.82
N GLY A 9 6.94 -0.66 -6.32
CA GLY A 9 6.10 0.06 -5.37
C GLY A 9 6.04 -0.57 -3.97
N ILE A 10 7.02 -1.41 -3.63
CA ILE A 10 7.03 -2.19 -2.39
C ILE A 10 7.69 -1.37 -1.27
N VAL A 11 7.02 -1.26 -0.11
CA VAL A 11 7.59 -0.67 1.11
C VAL A 11 7.80 -1.76 2.16
N THR A 12 9.06 -2.00 2.53
CA THR A 12 9.42 -2.97 3.57
C THR A 12 9.74 -2.25 4.88
N LEU A 13 9.04 -2.62 5.95
CA LEU A 13 9.29 -2.09 7.29
C LEU A 13 10.29 -3.01 8.03
N PRO A 14 11.28 -2.46 8.76
CA PRO A 14 12.26 -3.27 9.50
C PRO A 14 11.66 -3.95 10.73
N ILE A 15 10.49 -3.51 11.17
CA ILE A 15 9.70 -4.10 12.25
C ILE A 15 8.22 -4.07 11.84
N PRO A 16 7.44 -5.08 12.25
CA PRO A 16 5.98 -5.07 12.12
C PRO A 16 5.37 -3.79 12.69
N LEU A 17 4.25 -3.36 12.10
CA LEU A 17 3.45 -2.28 12.66
C LEU A 17 2.89 -2.72 14.01
N GLY A 18 3.02 -1.85 15.01
CA GLY A 18 2.37 -2.07 16.30
C GLY A 18 0.85 -2.08 16.15
N GLN A 19 0.17 -2.66 17.14
CA GLN A 19 -1.29 -2.60 17.21
C GLN A 19 -1.75 -1.13 17.20
N ASP A 20 -2.74 -0.82 16.37
CA ASP A 20 -3.28 0.52 16.11
C ASP A 20 -2.33 1.51 15.41
N ALA A 21 -1.18 1.05 14.91
CA ALA A 21 -0.30 1.90 14.10
C ALA A 21 -0.85 2.07 12.67
N ILE A 22 -0.80 3.31 12.18
CA ILE A 22 -1.24 3.65 10.81
C ILE A 22 -0.01 3.72 9.91
N LEU A 23 -0.03 2.93 8.83
CA LEU A 23 0.90 3.09 7.72
C LEU A 23 0.29 4.07 6.70
N THR A 24 1.03 5.12 6.37
CA THR A 24 0.64 6.09 5.34
C THR A 24 1.66 6.08 4.23
N ALA A 25 1.18 6.06 2.99
CA ALA A 25 1.99 6.19 1.78
C ALA A 25 1.34 7.22 0.85
N ASP A 26 2.17 8.06 0.24
CA ASP A 26 1.74 9.03 -0.76
C ASP A 26 2.24 8.57 -2.13
N PHE A 27 1.34 8.58 -3.12
CA PHE A 27 1.65 8.21 -4.49
C PHE A 27 1.40 9.42 -5.39
N THR A 28 2.25 9.60 -6.41
CA THR A 28 2.07 10.62 -7.45
C THR A 28 1.74 9.92 -8.75
N PHE A 29 0.66 10.33 -9.39
CA PHE A 29 0.21 9.82 -10.67
C PHE A 29 0.16 10.95 -11.69
N ASP A 30 0.47 10.66 -12.96
CA ASP A 30 0.37 11.63 -14.06
C ASP A 30 -1.09 11.94 -14.43
N VAL A 31 -2.04 11.11 -13.99
CA VAL A 31 -3.47 11.27 -14.19
C VAL A 31 -4.22 11.16 -12.86
N ALA A 32 -5.42 11.74 -12.78
CA ALA A 32 -6.27 11.58 -11.62
C ALA A 32 -6.73 10.12 -11.51
N VAL A 33 -6.55 9.50 -10.35
CA VAL A 33 -6.95 8.10 -10.11
C VAL A 33 -7.80 7.98 -8.85
N ARG A 34 -8.58 6.91 -8.77
CA ARG A 34 -9.26 6.46 -7.54
C ARG A 34 -9.13 4.95 -7.38
N PHE A 35 -9.28 4.45 -6.16
CA PHE A 35 -9.45 3.02 -5.92
C PHE A 35 -10.70 2.51 -6.65
N SER A 36 -10.62 1.32 -7.25
CA SER A 36 -11.78 0.68 -7.88
C SER A 36 -12.72 0.01 -6.88
N ILE A 37 -12.31 -0.10 -5.61
CA ILE A 37 -12.99 -0.84 -4.55
C ILE A 37 -13.18 -0.01 -3.27
N ASP A 38 -14.13 -0.41 -2.43
CA ASP A 38 -14.51 0.30 -1.19
C ASP A 38 -13.79 -0.23 0.08
N SER A 39 -13.10 -1.37 -0.02
CA SER A 39 -12.42 -2.02 1.11
C SER A 39 -11.24 -2.87 0.64
N PHE A 40 -10.18 -2.95 1.43
CA PHE A 40 -9.03 -3.83 1.17
C PHE A 40 -9.00 -4.99 2.16
N GLU A 41 -8.69 -6.19 1.66
CA GLU A 41 -8.26 -7.29 2.51
C GLU A 41 -6.76 -7.18 2.73
N TYR A 42 -6.32 -7.47 3.95
CA TYR A 42 -4.90 -7.52 4.30
C TYR A 42 -4.57 -8.86 4.94
N SER A 43 -3.34 -9.30 4.74
CA SER A 43 -2.79 -10.52 5.29
C SER A 43 -1.59 -10.19 6.19
N TYR A 44 -1.28 -11.09 7.13
CA TYR A 44 -0.02 -11.03 7.87
C TYR A 44 0.95 -12.05 7.26
N CYS A 45 2.13 -11.59 6.89
CA CYS A 45 3.25 -12.44 6.52
C CYS A 45 3.79 -13.18 7.76
N ASN A 46 4.55 -14.25 7.52
CA ASN A 46 5.17 -15.04 8.60
C ASN A 46 6.16 -14.23 9.46
N ASP A 47 6.66 -13.10 8.95
CA ASP A 47 7.55 -12.17 9.65
C ASP A 47 6.79 -11.04 10.39
N GLY A 48 5.46 -11.06 10.34
CA GLY A 48 4.59 -10.07 10.96
C GLY A 48 4.36 -8.80 10.13
N SER A 49 4.94 -8.68 8.93
CA SER A 49 4.57 -7.57 8.04
C SER A 49 3.12 -7.70 7.57
N ILE A 50 2.50 -6.57 7.24
CA ILE A 50 1.18 -6.54 6.60
C ILE A 50 1.37 -6.58 5.09
N GLU A 51 0.65 -7.48 4.44
CA GLU A 51 0.53 -7.57 2.99
C GLU A 51 -0.85 -7.05 2.56
N LEU A 52 -0.86 -6.14 1.59
CA LEU A 52 -2.05 -5.69 0.88
C LEU A 52 -1.85 -6.04 -0.59
N SER A 53 -2.72 -6.91 -1.12
CA SER A 53 -2.62 -7.40 -2.49
C SER A 53 -3.78 -6.86 -3.34
N ASP A 54 -3.60 -6.90 -4.66
CA ASP A 54 -4.65 -6.58 -5.63
C ASP A 54 -5.27 -5.17 -5.47
N ILE A 55 -4.42 -4.18 -5.12
CA ILE A 55 -4.83 -2.77 -5.07
C ILE A 55 -4.99 -2.25 -6.51
N GLU A 56 -6.22 -2.26 -7.01
CA GLU A 56 -6.54 -1.74 -8.34
C GLU A 56 -6.94 -0.24 -8.28
N LEU A 57 -6.37 0.52 -9.22
CA LEU A 57 -6.63 1.94 -9.44
C LEU A 57 -7.24 2.15 -10.81
N VAL A 58 -8.21 3.08 -10.91
CA VAL A 58 -8.84 3.49 -12.17
C VAL A 58 -8.64 4.99 -12.41
N GLU A 59 -8.33 5.35 -13.65
CA GLU A 59 -8.28 6.73 -14.09
C GLU A 59 -9.67 7.38 -13.99
N VAL A 60 -9.70 8.60 -13.46
CA VAL A 60 -10.88 9.44 -13.41
C VAL A 60 -10.81 10.40 -14.59
N VAL A 61 -11.52 10.07 -15.67
CA VAL A 61 -11.68 10.96 -16.83
C VAL A 61 -12.66 12.06 -16.45
N ILE A 62 -12.21 13.32 -16.58
CA ILE A 62 -12.97 14.53 -16.24
C ILE A 62 -13.59 15.13 -17.50
#